data_AF-A0A6B1GPS6-F1
#
_entry.id   AF-A0A6B1GPS6-F1
#
_cell.length_a   1.000
_cell.length_b   1.000
_cell.length_c   1.000
_cell.angle_alpha   90.00
_cell.angle_beta   90.00
_cell.angle_gamma   90.00
#
_symmetry.space_group_name_H-M   'P 1'
#
loop_
_entity.id
_entity.type
_entity.pdbx_description
1 polymer ?
#
loop_
_entity_poly.entity_id
_entity_poly.type
_entity_poly.pdbx_seq_one_letter_code
_entity_poly.pdbx_strand_id
1 'polypeptide(L)'
;ADLLPSRASGTGVADALLERGVEGARVLVPRAERADPALVERLREAGASVDEVTLYLAAPPADPPPEVLAALRAGEIEAVTFTSSSTVRNLATLLGGDLEALRGAVIACIGPQTAEAASEAGLPPQVVADHASVDALVAALRRYAAGRV
;
A
#
# COMPACT_ATOMS: atom_id res chain seq x y z
N ALA A 1 3.14 -11.41 19.00
CA ALA A 1 4.44 -10.81 18.62
C ALA A 1 5.04 -10.17 19.87
N ASP A 2 6.34 -10.27 20.06
CA ASP A 2 7.04 -9.77 21.27
C ASP A 2 7.40 -8.28 21.20
N LEU A 3 7.16 -7.66 20.05
CA LEU A 3 7.33 -6.25 19.76
C LEU A 3 6.23 -5.82 18.79
N LEU A 4 5.56 -4.72 19.12
CA LEU A 4 4.54 -4.09 18.30
C LEU A 4 4.91 -2.61 18.17
N PRO A 5 5.14 -2.09 16.96
CA PRO A 5 5.47 -0.69 16.78
C PRO A 5 4.23 0.19 16.98
N SER A 6 4.43 1.42 17.43
CA SER A 6 3.35 2.43 17.52
C SER A 6 2.79 2.81 16.16
N ARG A 7 3.60 2.69 15.10
CA ARG A 7 3.22 2.89 13.70
C ARG A 7 3.42 1.59 12.92
N ALA A 8 2.37 1.11 12.26
CA ALA A 8 2.38 -0.08 11.42
C ALA A 8 3.10 0.17 10.07
N SER A 9 4.41 0.44 10.12
CA SER A 9 5.27 0.69 8.96
C SER A 9 6.66 0.09 9.17
N GLY A 10 7.43 -0.08 8.09
CA GLY A 10 8.84 -0.51 8.19
C GLY A 10 9.68 0.42 9.07
N THR A 11 9.49 1.74 8.92
CA THR A 11 10.15 2.73 9.79
C THR A 11 9.70 2.66 11.25
N GLY A 12 8.42 2.36 11.52
CA GLY A 12 7.92 2.18 12.89
C GLY A 12 8.50 0.93 13.56
N VAL A 13 8.70 -0.15 12.79
CA VAL A 13 9.43 -1.33 13.28
C VAL A 13 10.89 -0.97 13.59
N ALA A 14 11.55 -0.21 12.72
CA ALA A 14 12.91 0.26 12.98
C ALA A 14 12.98 1.08 14.29
N ASP A 15 12.09 2.07 14.47
CA ASP A 15 12.01 2.89 15.70
C ASP A 15 11.93 2.01 16.95
N ALA A 16 10.98 1.07 16.97
CA ALA A 16 10.77 0.19 18.12
C ALA A 16 11.94 -0.76 18.40
N LEU A 17 12.68 -1.19 17.36
CA LEU A 17 13.89 -2.00 17.53
C LEU A 17 15.06 -1.16 18.06
N LEU A 18 15.25 0.05 17.55
CA LEU A 18 16.30 0.97 17.99
C LEU A 18 16.18 1.30 19.48
N GLU A 19 14.96 1.49 19.99
CA GLU A 19 14.69 1.69 21.41
C GLU A 19 15.17 0.53 22.30
N ARG A 20 15.31 -0.68 21.73
CA ARG A 20 15.85 -1.85 22.44
C ARG A 20 17.37 -2.01 22.33
N GLY A 21 18.04 -1.18 21.53
CA GLY A 21 19.46 -1.27 21.25
C GLY A 21 19.79 -2.39 20.25
N VAL A 22 20.37 -2.02 19.11
CA VAL A 22 20.67 -2.96 18.01
C VAL A 22 22.15 -2.96 17.59
N GLU A 23 22.98 -2.17 18.25
CA GLU A 23 24.42 -2.10 17.93
C GLU A 23 25.07 -3.48 18.11
N GLY A 24 25.76 -3.96 17.08
CA GLY A 24 26.38 -5.29 17.06
C GLY A 24 25.38 -6.45 16.91
N ALA A 25 24.07 -6.20 16.84
CA ALA A 25 23.09 -7.24 16.63
C ALA A 25 23.13 -7.78 15.19
N ARG A 26 22.71 -9.03 15.02
CA ARG A 26 22.46 -9.63 13.70
C ARG A 26 20.96 -9.76 13.48
N VAL A 27 20.45 -9.15 12.41
CA VAL A 27 19.02 -9.08 12.12
C VAL A 27 18.74 -9.69 10.74
N LEU A 28 17.83 -10.65 10.68
CA LEU A 28 17.31 -11.20 9.43
C LEU A 28 16.02 -10.46 9.06
N VAL A 29 15.95 -9.89 7.86
CA VAL A 29 14.78 -9.16 7.36
C VAL A 29 14.19 -9.89 6.15
N PRO A 30 13.19 -10.77 6.37
CA PRO A 30 12.39 -11.34 5.29
C PRO A 30 11.43 -10.28 4.72
N ARG A 31 11.50 -10.03 3.41
CA ARG A 31 10.75 -8.92 2.78
C ARG A 31 10.33 -9.22 1.34
N ALA A 32 9.45 -8.37 0.80
CA ALA A 32 9.14 -8.37 -0.63
C ALA A 32 10.32 -7.81 -1.45
N GLU A 33 10.46 -8.24 -2.72
CA GLU A 33 11.55 -7.83 -3.63
C GLU A 33 11.72 -6.30 -3.72
N ARG A 34 10.61 -5.55 -3.70
CA ARG A 34 10.56 -4.09 -3.85
C ARG A 34 9.99 -3.38 -2.63
N ALA A 35 10.24 -3.92 -1.44
CA ALA A 35 9.87 -3.24 -0.21
C ALA A 35 10.73 -1.97 0.00
N ASP A 36 10.21 -1.02 0.78
CA ASP A 36 10.90 0.22 1.18
C ASP A 36 12.21 -0.07 1.95
N PRO A 37 13.38 0.42 1.50
CA PRO A 37 14.67 0.12 2.12
C PRO A 37 14.83 0.71 3.54
N ALA A 38 14.01 1.69 3.94
CA ALA A 38 14.22 2.48 5.15
C ALA A 38 14.34 1.68 6.45
N LEU A 39 13.64 0.53 6.59
CA LEU A 39 13.81 -0.34 7.77
C LEU A 39 15.26 -0.83 7.88
N VAL A 40 15.81 -1.32 6.78
CA VAL A 40 17.13 -1.95 6.77
C VAL A 40 18.23 -0.91 6.88
N GLU A 41 18.09 0.21 6.17
CA GLU A 41 19.04 1.31 6.23
C GLU A 41 19.18 1.82 7.67
N ARG A 42 18.07 2.09 8.36
CA ARG A 42 18.09 2.59 9.73
C ARG A 42 18.69 1.60 10.74
N LEU A 43 18.46 0.30 10.56
CA LEU A 43 19.07 -0.72 11.42
C LEU A 43 20.60 -0.78 11.20
N ARG A 44 21.06 -0.71 9.94
CA ARG A 44 22.49 -0.69 9.59
C ARG A 44 23.17 0.58 10.12
N GLU A 45 22.53 1.74 9.98
CA GLU A 45 23.00 3.01 10.51
C GLU A 45 23.20 2.99 12.03
N ALA A 46 22.38 2.22 12.74
CA ALA A 46 22.51 2.01 14.19
C ALA A 46 23.49 0.89 14.60
N GLY A 47 24.31 0.41 13.66
CA GLY A 47 25.37 -0.56 13.93
C GLY A 47 24.93 -2.03 13.93
N ALA A 48 23.71 -2.34 13.47
CA ALA A 48 23.30 -3.73 13.27
C ALA A 48 23.85 -4.30 11.96
N SER A 49 24.21 -5.58 11.98
CA SER A 49 24.45 -6.37 10.76
C SER A 49 23.11 -6.93 10.28
N VAL A 50 22.69 -6.55 9.07
CA VAL A 50 21.36 -6.91 8.55
C VAL A 50 21.48 -7.79 7.30
N ASP A 51 20.96 -9.01 7.41
CA ASP A 51 20.80 -9.99 6.33
C ASP A 51 19.39 -9.83 5.72
N GLU A 52 19.30 -9.48 4.44
CA GLU A 52 18.03 -9.31 3.73
C GLU A 52 17.68 -10.55 2.91
N VAL A 53 16.43 -11.00 3.00
CA VAL A 53 15.93 -12.15 2.23
C VAL A 53 14.64 -11.78 1.52
N THR A 54 14.68 -11.78 0.19
CA THR A 54 13.50 -11.61 -0.66
C THR A 54 12.65 -12.88 -0.63
N LEU A 55 11.44 -12.79 -0.10
CA LEU A 55 10.51 -13.93 -0.01
C LEU A 55 9.51 -13.99 -1.16
N TYR A 56 9.07 -12.84 -1.66
CA TYR A 56 8.05 -12.78 -2.71
C TYR A 56 8.12 -11.50 -3.54
N LEU A 57 7.48 -11.53 -4.70
CA LEU A 57 7.26 -10.39 -5.57
C LEU A 57 5.76 -10.11 -5.67
N ALA A 58 5.36 -8.87 -5.45
CA ALA A 58 4.04 -8.41 -5.85
C ALA A 58 4.04 -8.14 -7.37
N ALA A 59 3.38 -9.01 -8.13
CA ALA A 59 3.19 -8.87 -9.57
C ALA A 59 1.69 -8.69 -9.90
N PRO A 60 1.36 -8.09 -11.06
CA PRO A 60 0.01 -8.18 -11.60
C PRO A 60 -0.42 -9.64 -11.77
N PRO A 61 -1.72 -9.95 -11.65
CA PRO A 61 -2.24 -11.26 -11.99
C PRO A 61 -1.93 -11.59 -13.46
N ALA A 62 -1.52 -12.83 -13.72
CA ALA A 62 -1.23 -13.29 -15.08
C ALA A 62 -2.50 -13.32 -15.96
N ASP A 63 -3.64 -13.60 -15.35
CA ASP A 63 -4.95 -13.64 -15.99
C ASP A 63 -5.95 -12.80 -15.19
N PRO A 64 -6.05 -11.48 -15.45
CA PRO A 64 -7.03 -10.62 -14.80
C PRO A 64 -8.43 -10.97 -15.30
N PRO A 65 -9.46 -11.03 -14.43
CA PRO A 65 -10.81 -11.40 -14.85
C PRO A 65 -11.33 -10.43 -15.94
N PRO A 66 -11.56 -10.89 -17.18
CA PRO A 66 -11.88 -10.01 -18.29
C PRO A 66 -13.21 -9.27 -18.07
N GLU A 67 -14.16 -9.88 -17.38
CA GLU A 67 -15.44 -9.29 -17.01
C GLU A 67 -15.29 -8.10 -16.05
N VAL A 68 -14.32 -8.15 -15.12
CA VAL A 68 -14.05 -7.04 -14.20
C VAL A 68 -13.42 -5.88 -14.95
N LEU A 69 -12.47 -6.16 -15.85
CA LEU A 69 -11.87 -5.11 -16.70
C LEU A 69 -12.90 -4.48 -17.64
N ALA A 70 -13.84 -5.27 -18.16
CA ALA A 70 -14.94 -4.77 -18.99
C ALA A 70 -15.88 -3.88 -18.18
N ALA A 71 -16.33 -4.32 -17.00
CA ALA A 71 -17.19 -3.53 -16.11
C ALA A 71 -16.53 -2.21 -15.69
N LEU A 72 -15.22 -2.24 -15.41
CA LEU A 72 -14.43 -1.05 -15.11
C LEU A 72 -14.47 -0.05 -16.27
N ARG A 73 -14.14 -0.49 -17.50
CA ARG A 73 -14.15 0.34 -18.72
C ARG A 73 -15.54 0.83 -19.11
N ALA A 74 -16.58 0.06 -18.79
CA ALA A 74 -17.96 0.44 -19.01
C ALA A 74 -18.48 1.46 -17.98
N GLY A 75 -17.70 1.76 -16.93
CA GLY A 75 -18.11 2.67 -15.85
C GLY A 75 -19.14 2.06 -14.90
N GLU A 76 -19.24 0.72 -14.85
CA GLU A 76 -20.16 -0.01 -13.98
C GLU A 76 -19.63 -0.13 -12.53
N ILE A 77 -18.37 0.21 -12.31
CA ILE A 77 -17.71 0.19 -11.00
C ILE A 77 -17.76 1.59 -10.39
N GLU A 78 -18.52 1.73 -9.31
CA GLU A 78 -18.70 3.02 -8.62
C GLU A 78 -17.52 3.41 -7.73
N ALA A 79 -16.75 2.44 -7.25
CA ALA A 79 -15.60 2.67 -6.38
C ALA A 79 -14.49 1.64 -6.57
N VAL A 80 -13.25 2.11 -6.52
CA VAL A 80 -12.03 1.29 -6.56
C VAL A 80 -11.21 1.57 -5.31
N THR A 81 -10.93 0.52 -4.55
CA THR A 81 -10.17 0.58 -3.31
C THR A 81 -8.75 0.08 -3.48
N PHE A 82 -7.78 0.81 -2.94
CA PHE A 82 -6.38 0.42 -2.88
C PHE A 82 -5.93 0.21 -1.44
N THR A 83 -5.42 -0.99 -1.16
CA THR A 83 -4.90 -1.37 0.16
C THR A 83 -3.38 -1.33 0.26
N SER A 84 -2.71 -1.02 -0.85
CA SER A 84 -1.26 -0.77 -0.89
C SER A 84 -0.87 -0.01 -2.14
N SER A 85 0.28 0.67 -2.10
CA SER A 85 0.87 1.32 -3.27
C SER A 85 1.19 0.35 -4.42
N SER A 86 1.42 -0.95 -4.14
CA SER A 86 1.63 -1.95 -5.20
C SER A 86 0.35 -2.27 -5.96
N THR A 87 -0.82 -2.28 -5.30
CA THR A 87 -2.11 -2.51 -5.99
C THR A 87 -2.44 -1.41 -6.99
N VAL A 88 -2.11 -0.15 -6.66
CA VAL A 88 -2.23 1.00 -7.59
C VAL A 88 -1.42 0.76 -8.87
N ARG A 89 -0.11 0.52 -8.71
CA ARG A 89 0.81 0.31 -9.84
C ARG A 89 0.44 -0.89 -10.69
N ASN A 90 0.01 -1.98 -10.05
CA ASN A 90 -0.41 -3.19 -10.74
C ASN A 90 -1.66 -2.93 -11.58
N LEU A 91 -2.67 -2.24 -11.03
CA LEU A 91 -3.88 -1.91 -11.79
C LEU A 91 -3.58 -0.96 -12.96
N ALA A 92 -2.75 0.07 -12.75
CA ALA A 92 -2.33 0.97 -13.83
C ALA A 92 -1.63 0.22 -14.97
N THR A 93 -0.81 -0.79 -14.63
CA THR A 93 -0.14 -1.67 -15.61
C THR A 93 -1.14 -2.56 -16.34
N LEU A 94 -2.11 -3.16 -15.63
CA LEU A 94 -3.17 -3.99 -16.23
C LEU A 94 -4.04 -3.21 -17.22
N LEU A 95 -4.26 -1.92 -16.96
CA LEU A 95 -5.00 -1.04 -17.86
C LEU A 95 -4.15 -0.50 -19.02
N GLY A 96 -2.86 -0.84 -19.08
CA GLY A 96 -1.96 -0.34 -20.12
C GLY A 96 -1.80 1.19 -20.08
N GLY A 97 -1.98 1.80 -18.91
CA GLY A 97 -1.99 3.26 -18.74
C GLY A 97 -3.32 3.95 -19.11
N ASP A 98 -4.36 3.21 -19.53
CA ASP A 98 -5.71 3.75 -19.75
C ASP A 98 -6.41 3.97 -18.41
N LEU A 99 -6.01 5.03 -17.71
CA LEU A 99 -6.58 5.43 -16.43
C LEU A 99 -7.93 6.15 -16.58
N GLU A 100 -8.33 6.50 -17.81
CA GLU A 100 -9.64 7.09 -18.08
C GLU A 100 -10.78 6.14 -17.67
N ALA A 101 -10.55 4.83 -17.80
CA ALA A 101 -11.47 3.78 -17.34
C ALA A 101 -11.79 3.87 -15.84
N LEU A 102 -10.96 4.56 -15.04
CA LEU A 102 -11.13 4.73 -13.61
C LEU A 102 -11.78 6.06 -13.22
N ARG A 103 -11.94 7.02 -14.14
CA ARG A 103 -12.41 8.37 -13.80
C ARG A 103 -13.86 8.42 -13.29
N GLY A 104 -14.69 7.48 -13.71
CA GLY A 104 -16.06 7.35 -13.22
C GLY A 104 -16.15 6.80 -11.79
N ALA A 105 -15.12 6.09 -11.34
CA ALA A 105 -15.07 5.46 -10.05
C ALA A 105 -14.51 6.38 -8.96
N VAL A 106 -15.01 6.22 -7.75
CA VAL A 106 -14.42 6.81 -6.54
C VAL A 106 -13.14 6.04 -6.21
N ILE A 107 -12.01 6.75 -6.17
CA ILE A 107 -10.73 6.20 -5.76
C ILE A 107 -10.58 6.34 -4.24
N ALA A 108 -10.44 5.19 -3.56
CA ALA A 108 -10.34 5.11 -2.11
C ALA A 108 -9.05 4.40 -1.67
N CYS A 109 -8.30 5.01 -0.76
CA CYS A 109 -7.01 4.49 -0.31
C CYS A 109 -7.04 4.15 1.19
N ILE A 110 -6.44 3.04 1.58
CA ILE A 110 -6.37 2.58 2.98
C ILE A 110 -5.51 3.47 3.88
N GLY A 111 -4.74 4.40 3.31
CA GLY A 111 -3.89 5.30 4.07
C GLY A 111 -3.03 6.23 3.20
N PRO A 112 -2.27 7.14 3.83
CA PRO A 112 -1.60 8.25 3.14
C PRO A 112 -0.55 7.78 2.12
N GLN A 113 0.24 6.75 2.43
CA GLN A 113 1.24 6.22 1.49
C GLN A 113 0.63 5.60 0.22
N THR A 114 -0.58 5.04 0.34
CA THR A 114 -1.30 4.52 -0.82
C THR A 114 -1.93 5.67 -1.61
N ALA A 115 -2.42 6.70 -0.92
CA ALA A 115 -2.96 7.91 -1.54
C ALA A 115 -1.92 8.70 -2.34
N GLU A 116 -0.70 8.81 -1.82
CA GLU A 116 0.45 9.39 -2.52
C GLU A 116 0.75 8.62 -3.81
N ALA A 117 0.91 7.29 -3.72
CA ALA A 117 1.15 6.45 -4.88
C ALA A 117 0.03 6.51 -5.92
N ALA A 118 -1.24 6.60 -5.48
CA ALA A 118 -2.39 6.79 -6.36
C ALA A 118 -2.30 8.14 -7.11
N SER A 119 -1.95 9.21 -6.39
CA SER A 119 -1.80 10.55 -6.98
C SER A 119 -0.65 10.61 -7.99
N GLU A 120 0.51 10.02 -7.67
CA GLU A 120 1.65 9.90 -8.58
C GLU A 120 1.32 9.09 -9.84
N ALA A 121 0.45 8.09 -9.69
CA ALA A 121 -0.05 7.30 -10.81
C ALA A 121 -1.12 8.04 -11.63
N GLY A 122 -1.53 9.27 -11.30
CA GLY A 122 -2.59 10.01 -12.00
C GLY A 122 -4.01 9.66 -11.56
N LEU A 123 -4.17 8.98 -10.41
CA LEU A 123 -5.44 8.60 -9.80
C LEU A 123 -5.62 9.31 -8.44
N PRO A 124 -5.88 10.63 -8.42
CA PRO A 124 -6.02 11.36 -7.16
C PRO A 124 -7.19 10.78 -6.33
N PRO A 125 -6.94 10.32 -5.09
CA PRO A 125 -7.98 9.69 -4.28
C PRO A 125 -8.98 10.71 -3.74
N GLN A 126 -10.27 10.38 -3.81
CA GLN A 126 -11.33 11.15 -3.16
C GLN A 126 -11.54 10.71 -1.71
N VAL A 127 -11.11 9.49 -1.36
CA VAL A 127 -11.25 8.92 -0.02
C VAL A 127 -9.91 8.40 0.47
N VAL A 128 -9.52 8.78 1.68
CA VAL A 128 -8.36 8.22 2.38
C VAL A 128 -8.80 7.84 3.79
N ALA A 129 -8.50 6.62 4.21
CA ALA A 129 -8.82 6.16 5.56
C ALA A 129 -7.91 6.81 6.61
N ASP A 130 -8.46 7.06 7.80
CA ASP A 130 -7.74 7.71 8.91
C ASP A 130 -6.62 6.84 9.49
N HIS A 131 -6.73 5.52 9.34
CA HIS A 131 -5.71 4.54 9.70
C HIS A 131 -5.82 3.30 8.80
N ALA A 132 -4.72 2.55 8.70
CA ALA A 132 -4.61 1.43 7.77
C ALA A 132 -5.36 0.17 8.24
N SER A 133 -6.68 0.16 8.07
CA SER A 133 -7.54 -1.01 8.30
C SER A 133 -8.67 -1.08 7.26
N VAL A 134 -9.18 -2.28 7.02
CA VAL A 134 -10.35 -2.48 6.13
C VAL A 134 -11.57 -1.75 6.70
N ASP A 135 -11.80 -1.83 8.01
CA ASP A 135 -12.93 -1.16 8.68
C ASP A 135 -12.87 0.36 8.52
N ALA A 136 -11.68 0.97 8.67
CA ALA A 136 -11.51 2.40 8.48
C ALA A 136 -11.73 2.82 7.02
N LEU A 137 -11.26 2.01 6.06
CA LEU A 137 -11.48 2.27 4.64
C LEU A 137 -12.97 2.20 4.28
N VAL A 138 -13.68 1.18 4.78
CA VAL A 138 -15.13 1.06 4.59
C VAL A 138 -15.86 2.23 5.26
N ALA A 139 -15.50 2.61 6.49
CA ALA A 139 -16.09 3.74 7.18
C ALA A 139 -15.88 5.06 6.42
N ALA A 140 -14.68 5.29 5.89
CA ALA A 140 -14.35 6.46 5.09
C ALA A 140 -15.18 6.52 3.80
N LEU A 141 -15.31 5.38 3.09
CA LEU A 141 -16.17 5.26 1.92
C LEU A 141 -17.64 5.53 2.23
N ARG A 142 -18.18 5.01 3.34
CA ARG A 142 -19.55 5.27 3.76
C ARG A 142 -19.80 6.75 4.06
N ARG A 143 -18.87 7.42 4.75
CA ARG A 143 -18.93 8.87 5.00
C ARG A 143 -18.96 9.66 3.69
N TYR A 144 -18.11 9.30 2.74
CA TYR A 144 -18.06 9.93 1.43
C TYR A 144 -19.37 9.75 0.64
N ALA A 145 -19.90 8.53 0.61
CA ALA A 145 -21.15 8.22 -0.08
C ALA A 145 -22.34 8.99 0.51
N ALA A 146 -22.44 9.08 1.85
CA ALA A 146 -23.51 9.82 2.52
C ALA A 146 -23.50 11.33 2.24
N GLY A 147 -22.34 11.92 1.93
CA GLY A 147 -22.21 13.33 1.58
C GLY A 147 -22.50 13.66 0.10
N ARG A 148 -22.77 12.64 -0.74
CA ARG A 148 -23.08 12.79 -2.17
C ARG A 148 -24.58 12.70 -2.48
N VAL A 149 -25.40 12.37 -1.49
CA VAL A 149 -26.87 12.25 -1.59
C VAL A 149 -27.53 13.58 -1.30
#